data_AF-A0A8D8BVL1-F1
#
_entry.id   AF-A0A8D8BVL1-F1
#
_cell.length_a   1.000
_cell.length_b   1.000
_cell.length_c   1.000
_cell.angle_alpha   90.00
_cell.angle_beta   90.00
_cell.angle_gamma   90.00
#
_symmetry.space_group_name_H-M   'P 1'
#
loop_
_entity.id
_entity.type
_entity.pdbx_description
1 polymer ?
#
loop_
_entity_poly.entity_id
_entity_poly.type
_entity_poly.pdbx_seq_one_letter_code
_entity_poly.pdbx_strand_id
1 'polypeptide(L)'
;CVPGGVIVRRCSIQVISNTECMLLYGPGTIQPSTICTRGENRQSTCNGDSGGPLVLEDDRTLIGVVSFGSAIGCERRLPVAFARVTEFTEWIRNKTGVAAGSGEGTTTESQ
;
A
#
# COMPACT_ATOMS: atom_id res chain seq x y z
N CYS A 1 -10.99 -9.63 3.36
CA CYS A 1 -10.61 -8.59 4.33
C CYS A 1 -11.77 -8.26 5.26
N VAL A 2 -13.05 -8.27 4.83
CA VAL A 2 -14.17 -7.97 5.74
C VAL A 2 -15.39 -8.78 5.27
N PRO A 3 -16.12 -9.54 6.14
CA PRO A 3 -16.70 -9.07 7.42
C PRO A 3 -16.29 -9.82 8.71
N GLY A 4 -16.06 -9.02 9.76
CA GLY A 4 -16.60 -9.19 11.13
C GLY A 4 -16.13 -10.36 12.00
N GLY A 5 -14.88 -10.33 12.48
CA GLY A 5 -14.42 -11.23 13.56
C GLY A 5 -12.89 -11.31 13.67
N VAL A 6 -12.37 -11.87 14.76
CA VAL A 6 -10.93 -11.92 15.13
C VAL A 6 -10.04 -12.86 14.29
N ILE A 7 -10.52 -13.32 13.13
CA ILE A 7 -9.78 -14.25 12.26
C ILE A 7 -9.06 -13.46 11.18
N VAL A 8 -7.75 -13.69 11.04
CA VAL A 8 -6.91 -13.11 9.98
C VAL A 8 -7.39 -13.59 8.62
N ARG A 9 -7.50 -12.65 7.67
CA ARG A 9 -7.96 -12.92 6.30
C ARG A 9 -7.04 -12.23 5.32
N ARG A 10 -6.88 -12.82 4.14
CA ARG A 10 -6.27 -12.17 2.96
C ARG A 10 -7.32 -11.96 1.87
N CYS A 11 -7.11 -10.96 1.03
CA CYS A 11 -7.89 -10.72 -0.17
C CYS A 11 -6.97 -10.32 -1.33
N SER A 12 -7.36 -10.65 -2.55
CA SER A 12 -6.61 -10.27 -3.76
C SER A 12 -7.29 -9.05 -4.37
N ILE A 13 -6.52 -7.97 -4.51
CA ILE A 13 -7.00 -6.65 -4.93
C ILE A 13 -6.06 -6.07 -5.99
N GLN A 14 -6.61 -5.31 -6.92
CA GLN A 14 -5.85 -4.77 -8.06
C GLN A 14 -5.35 -3.37 -7.76
N VAL A 15 -4.07 -3.10 -8.00
CA VAL A 15 -3.50 -1.73 -7.96
C VAL A 15 -4.07 -0.90 -9.11
N ILE A 16 -4.43 0.35 -8.81
CA ILE A 16 -4.92 1.33 -9.80
C ILE A 16 -4.04 2.58 -9.81
N SER A 17 -4.17 3.40 -10.85
CA SER A 17 -3.44 4.65 -10.96
C SER A 17 -3.87 5.66 -9.89
N ASN A 18 -2.94 6.54 -9.46
CA ASN A 18 -3.28 7.63 -8.56
C ASN A 18 -4.31 8.58 -9.19
N THR A 19 -4.28 8.76 -10.52
CA THR A 19 -5.27 9.54 -11.26
C THR A 19 -6.68 8.98 -11.10
N GLU A 20 -6.87 7.68 -11.31
CA GLU A 20 -8.16 7.01 -11.10
C GLU A 20 -8.64 7.15 -9.65
N CYS A 21 -7.72 7.03 -8.68
CA CYS A 21 -8.03 7.21 -7.25
C CYS A 21 -8.45 8.64 -6.91
N MET A 22 -7.78 9.65 -7.50
CA MET A 22 -8.10 11.07 -7.32
C MET A 22 -9.49 11.44 -7.80
N LEU A 23 -10.02 10.77 -8.82
CA LEU A 23 -11.38 11.02 -9.30
C LEU A 23 -12.44 10.73 -8.22
N LEU A 24 -12.12 9.87 -7.23
CA LEU A 24 -13.04 9.49 -6.16
C LEU A 24 -12.74 10.16 -4.81
N TYR A 25 -11.46 10.41 -4.50
CA TYR A 25 -11.04 11.06 -3.24
C TYR A 25 -10.82 12.57 -3.35
N GLY A 26 -10.85 13.13 -4.56
CA GLY A 26 -10.59 14.52 -4.85
C GLY A 26 -9.10 14.86 -4.99
N PRO A 27 -8.78 15.97 -5.68
CA PRO A 27 -7.42 16.47 -5.79
C PRO A 27 -6.91 16.92 -4.41
N GLY A 28 -5.64 16.62 -4.11
CA GLY A 28 -4.99 16.99 -2.83
C GLY A 28 -5.04 15.92 -1.74
N THR A 29 -5.99 14.97 -1.81
CA THR A 29 -6.04 13.82 -0.89
C THR A 29 -5.00 12.76 -1.25
N ILE A 30 -4.87 12.47 -2.54
CA ILE A 30 -3.93 11.45 -3.04
C ILE A 30 -2.59 12.14 -3.33
N GLN A 31 -1.54 11.66 -2.66
CA GLN A 31 -0.17 12.14 -2.83
C GLN A 31 0.66 11.17 -3.69
N PRO A 32 1.83 11.58 -4.20
CA PRO A 32 2.76 10.65 -4.86
C PRO A 32 3.13 9.45 -3.96
N SER A 33 3.23 9.70 -2.65
CA SER A 33 3.44 8.69 -1.59
C SER A 33 2.23 7.81 -1.28
N THR A 34 1.16 7.89 -2.07
CA THR A 34 -0.01 7.02 -1.98
C THR A 34 0.00 5.99 -3.11
N ILE A 35 -0.39 4.76 -2.79
CA ILE A 35 -0.76 3.72 -3.75
C ILE A 35 -2.20 3.30 -3.48
N CYS A 36 -3.01 3.22 -4.53
CA CYS A 36 -4.41 2.85 -4.41
C CYS A 36 -4.68 1.48 -5.02
N THR A 37 -5.65 0.78 -4.45
CA THR A 37 -6.20 -0.44 -5.03
C THR A 37 -7.69 -0.28 -5.29
N ARG A 38 -8.21 -1.01 -6.26
CA ARG A 38 -9.63 -1.05 -6.56
C ARG A 38 -10.40 -1.75 -5.44
N GLY A 39 -11.54 -1.20 -5.04
CA GLY A 39 -12.47 -1.81 -4.07
C GLY A 39 -13.49 -2.75 -4.71
N GLU A 40 -13.12 -3.52 -5.74
CA GLU A 40 -14.09 -4.40 -6.41
C GLU A 40 -14.49 -5.62 -5.55
N ASN A 41 -15.62 -6.25 -5.87
CA ASN A 41 -16.13 -7.47 -5.21
C ASN A 41 -16.35 -7.37 -3.69
N ARG A 42 -16.61 -6.17 -3.15
CA ARG A 42 -16.70 -5.90 -1.70
C ARG A 42 -15.44 -6.33 -0.92
N GLN A 43 -14.32 -6.48 -1.63
CA GLN A 43 -13.02 -6.76 -1.04
C GLN A 43 -12.31 -5.42 -0.84
N SER A 44 -12.28 -4.97 0.40
CA SER A 44 -11.70 -3.71 0.83
C SER A 44 -11.11 -3.88 2.22
N THR A 45 -10.26 -2.96 2.64
CA THR A 45 -9.81 -2.89 4.04
C THR A 45 -10.88 -2.21 4.87
N CYS A 46 -11.17 -2.70 6.07
CA CYS A 46 -12.04 -2.03 7.04
C CYS A 46 -11.27 -1.64 8.30
N ASN A 47 -12.01 -1.10 9.27
CA ASN A 47 -11.58 -0.94 10.65
C ASN A 47 -10.92 -2.23 11.16
N GLY A 48 -9.69 -2.09 11.66
CA GLY A 48 -8.87 -3.21 12.14
C GLY A 48 -7.78 -3.66 11.16
N ASP A 49 -7.85 -3.26 9.89
CA ASP A 49 -6.81 -3.57 8.88
C ASP A 49 -5.73 -2.49 8.78
N SER A 50 -5.88 -1.36 9.48
CA SER A 50 -4.91 -0.24 9.47
C SER A 50 -3.50 -0.71 9.82
N GLY A 51 -2.51 -0.33 9.01
CA GLY A 51 -1.13 -0.82 9.15
C GLY A 51 -0.89 -2.20 8.53
N GLY A 52 -1.91 -2.86 8.00
CA GLY A 52 -1.79 -4.15 7.32
C GLY A 52 -0.95 -4.07 6.02
N PRO A 53 -0.34 -5.18 5.60
CA PRO A 53 0.52 -5.21 4.42
C PRO A 53 -0.28 -5.35 3.11
N LEU A 54 0.15 -4.62 2.08
CA LEU A 54 -0.18 -4.87 0.68
C LEU A 54 1.05 -5.45 -0.01
N VAL A 55 0.96 -6.69 -0.45
CA VAL A 55 2.06 -7.42 -1.10
C VAL A 55 1.69 -7.84 -2.52
N LEU A 56 2.67 -7.89 -3.41
CA LEU A 56 2.51 -8.50 -4.73
C LEU A 56 2.30 -10.02 -4.57
N GLU A 57 1.45 -10.61 -5.41
CA GLU A 57 1.18 -12.06 -5.32
C GLU A 57 2.37 -12.90 -5.80
N ASP A 58 3.15 -12.39 -6.77
CA ASP A 58 4.21 -13.14 -7.44
C ASP A 58 5.43 -13.37 -6.52
N ASP A 59 6.00 -12.30 -5.98
CA ASP A 59 7.26 -12.32 -5.23
C ASP A 59 7.10 -11.95 -3.75
N ARG A 60 5.87 -11.64 -3.31
CA ARG A 60 5.52 -11.20 -1.95
C ARG A 60 6.20 -9.89 -1.54
N THR A 61 6.65 -9.09 -2.50
CA THR A 61 7.22 -7.77 -2.22
C THR A 61 6.17 -6.86 -1.59
N LEU A 62 6.50 -6.26 -0.44
CA LEU A 62 5.66 -5.28 0.26
C LEU A 62 5.69 -3.95 -0.49
N ILE A 63 4.55 -3.55 -1.05
CA ILE A 63 4.43 -2.32 -1.86
C ILE A 63 3.57 -1.25 -1.17
N GLY A 64 2.78 -1.62 -0.17
CA GLY A 64 1.89 -0.70 0.52
C GLY A 64 1.59 -1.09 1.96
N VAL A 65 1.21 -0.09 2.75
CA VAL A 65 0.70 -0.25 4.12
C VAL A 65 -0.66 0.42 4.22
N VAL A 66 -1.68 -0.27 4.74
CA VAL A 66 -3.06 0.24 4.80
C VAL A 66 -3.07 1.59 5.54
N SER A 67 -3.57 2.63 4.86
CA SER A 67 -3.60 4.00 5.39
C SER A 67 -5.03 4.44 5.65
N PHE A 68 -5.83 4.62 4.58
CA PHE A 68 -7.21 5.06 4.71
C PHE A 68 -8.09 4.46 3.61
N GLY A 69 -9.38 4.39 3.89
CA GLY A 69 -10.41 4.00 2.94
C GLY A 69 -11.55 5.01 2.93
N SER A 70 -12.65 4.64 2.30
CA SER A 70 -13.79 5.53 2.16
C SER A 70 -14.46 5.82 3.51
N ALA A 71 -14.75 7.10 3.76
CA ALA A 71 -15.51 7.55 4.92
C ALA A 71 -16.97 7.05 4.93
N ILE A 72 -17.53 6.68 3.77
CA ILE A 72 -18.90 6.16 3.67
C ILE A 72 -18.99 4.63 3.85
N GLY A 73 -17.88 3.99 4.24
CA GLY A 73 -17.79 2.59 4.58
C GLY A 73 -16.96 1.77 3.59
N CYS A 74 -16.36 0.72 4.12
CA CYS A 74 -15.44 -0.18 3.43
C CYS A 74 -16.15 -1.29 2.63
N GLU A 75 -17.44 -1.54 2.86
CA GLU A 75 -18.23 -2.42 1.97
C GLU A 75 -18.62 -1.73 0.65
N ARG A 76 -18.35 -0.42 0.54
CA ARG A 76 -18.54 0.33 -0.69
C ARG A 76 -17.42 -0.05 -1.64
N ARG A 77 -17.74 -0.17 -2.92
CA ARG A 77 -16.80 -0.56 -3.98
C ARG A 77 -15.83 0.56 -4.36
N LEU A 78 -15.32 1.26 -3.36
CA LEU A 78 -14.46 2.43 -3.49
C LEU A 78 -12.99 2.02 -3.28
N PRO A 79 -12.04 2.70 -3.94
CA PRO A 79 -10.63 2.40 -3.79
C PRO A 79 -10.17 2.53 -2.35
N VAL A 80 -9.13 1.78 -2.01
CA VAL A 80 -8.44 1.89 -0.72
C VAL A 80 -7.07 2.51 -0.97
N ALA A 81 -6.64 3.41 -0.08
CA ALA A 81 -5.36 4.06 -0.14
C ALA A 81 -4.38 3.48 0.89
N PHE A 82 -3.15 3.28 0.43
CA PHE A 82 -2.04 2.73 1.19
C PHE A 82 -0.86 3.72 1.13
N ALA A 83 -0.04 3.75 2.18
CA ALA A 83 1.26 4.40 2.10
C ALA A 83 2.16 3.60 1.16
N ARG A 84 2.69 4.25 0.12
CA ARG A 84 3.53 3.63 -0.91
C ARG A 84 4.92 3.35 -0.36
N VAL A 85 5.21 2.09 -0.06
CA VAL A 85 6.44 1.68 0.65
C VAL A 85 7.71 2.07 -0.11
N THR A 86 7.67 2.04 -1.45
CA THR A 86 8.82 2.38 -2.30
C THR A 86 9.34 3.79 -2.06
N GLU A 87 8.47 4.75 -1.71
CA GLU A 87 8.85 6.15 -1.41
C GLU A 87 9.53 6.31 -0.05
N PHE A 88 9.40 5.32 0.83
CA PHE A 88 9.94 5.37 2.19
C PHE A 88 11.15 4.43 2.39
N THR A 89 11.64 3.80 1.34
CA THR A 89 12.74 2.81 1.42
C THR A 89 14.01 3.38 2.03
N GLU A 90 14.38 4.61 1.71
CA GLU A 90 15.52 5.30 2.31
C GLU A 90 15.31 5.56 3.80
N TRP A 91 14.12 6.05 4.18
CA TRP A 91 13.77 6.24 5.59
C TRP A 91 13.80 4.92 6.36
N ILE A 92 13.24 3.84 5.80
CA ILE A 92 13.25 2.50 6.40
C ILE A 92 14.71 2.04 6.59
N ARG A 93 15.56 2.19 5.57
CA ARG A 93 16.98 1.83 5.65
C ARG A 93 17.70 2.60 6.74
N ASN A 94 17.49 3.91 6.81
CA ASN A 94 18.10 4.75 7.84
C ASN A 94 17.66 4.33 9.25
N LYS A 95 16.40 3.95 9.44
CA LYS A 95 15.87 3.53 10.76
C LYS A 95 16.24 2.11 11.17
N THR A 96 16.49 1.21 10.22
CA THR A 96 16.68 -0.22 10.49
C THR A 96 18.10 -0.72 10.25
N GLY A 97 18.92 0.02 9.50
CA GLY A 97 20.24 -0.43 9.05
C GLY A 97 20.19 -1.52 7.97
N VAL A 98 19.00 -1.91 7.49
CA VAL A 98 18.84 -2.93 6.45
C VAL A 98 19.16 -2.33 5.09
N ALA A 99 20.29 -2.71 4.51
CA ALA A 99 20.58 -2.43 3.10
C ALA A 99 19.58 -3.21 2.22
N ALA A 100 18.92 -2.52 1.29
CA ALA A 100 18.18 -3.22 0.24
C ALA A 100 19.20 -4.07 -0.52
N GLY A 101 18.95 -5.37 -0.64
CA GLY A 101 19.86 -6.32 -1.27
C GLY A 101 20.43 -5.71 -2.55
N SER A 102 21.73 -5.43 -2.50
CA SER A 102 22.49 -4.95 -3.63
C SER A 102 22.40 -6.00 -4.72
N GLY A 103 21.64 -5.72 -5.78
CA GLY A 103 22.16 -6.02 -7.10
C GLY A 103 23.55 -5.39 -7.17
N GLU A 104 24.54 -6.27 -7.31
CA GLU A 104 25.96 -5.99 -7.29
C GLU A 104 26.33 -4.76 -8.15
N GLY A 105 27.13 -3.88 -7.56
CA GLY A 105 27.52 -2.61 -8.17
C GLY A 105 28.40 -1.79 -7.24
N THR A 106 29.46 -2.41 -6.71
CA THR A 106 30.56 -1.69 -6.09
C THR A 106 31.22 -0.80 -7.15
N THR A 107 31.03 0.50 -7.03
CA THR A 107 32.08 1.46 -7.38
C THR A 107 32.33 2.33 -6.16
N THR A 108 33.17 1.83 -5.27
CA THR A 108 34.05 2.69 -4.48
C THR A 108 34.82 3.57 -5.46
N GLU A 109 34.60 4.88 -5.39
CA GLU A 109 35.60 5.84 -5.81
C GLU A 109 36.13 6.53 -4.56
N SER A 110 37.36 6.16 -4.24
CA SER A 110 38.25 6.83 -3.33
C SER A 110 39.02 7.91 -4.09
N GLN A 111 39.16 9.07 -3.46
CA GLN A 111 39.92 10.28 -3.82
C GLN A 111 39.16 11.34 -4.64
#